data_AF-A0A969NLW1-F1
#
_entry.id   AF-A0A969NLW1-F1
#
_cell.length_a   1.000
_cell.length_b   1.000
_cell.length_c   1.000
_cell.angle_alpha   90.00
_cell.angle_beta   90.00
_cell.angle_gamma   90.00
#
_symmetry.space_group_name_H-M   'P 1'
#
loop_
_entity.id
_entity.type
_entity.pdbx_description
1 polymer ?
#
loop_
_entity_poly.entity_id
_entity_poly.type
_entity_poly.pdbx_seq_one_letter_code
_entity_poly.pdbx_strand_id
1 'polypeptide(L)'
;MREIGTFGFGQKNRSWNATELLEEQRQSWEVHANRALSQAGVRSRIDRRTLEEQGINRIPQIHLGADVAAMMDKGILTERGNEYLSICVS
;
A
#
# COMPACT_ATOMS: atom_id res chain seq x y z
N MET A 1 5.58 18.30 -5.01
CA MET A 1 5.43 18.31 -6.49
C MET A 1 5.84 19.70 -7.01
N ARG A 2 5.96 19.92 -8.31
CA ARG A 2 6.16 21.26 -8.91
C ARG A 2 5.17 21.43 -10.04
N GLU A 3 4.62 22.63 -10.19
CA GLU A 3 3.77 22.95 -11.34
C GLU A 3 4.63 23.22 -12.57
N ILE A 4 4.08 22.95 -13.75
CA ILE A 4 4.71 23.26 -15.02
C ILE A 4 4.17 24.62 -15.48
N GLY A 5 5.05 25.61 -15.53
CA GLY A 5 4.77 26.92 -16.10
C GLY A 5 5.41 27.09 -17.48
N THR A 6 5.20 28.25 -18.07
CA THR A 6 5.67 28.62 -19.42
C THR A 6 7.20 28.51 -19.58
N PHE A 7 7.96 28.65 -18.48
CA PHE A 7 9.43 28.58 -18.47
C PHE A 7 9.98 27.33 -17.78
N GLY A 8 9.15 26.29 -17.61
CA GLY A 8 9.54 25.03 -16.97
C GLY A 8 8.95 24.86 -15.56
N PHE A 9 9.61 24.06 -14.72
CA PHE A 9 9.10 23.72 -13.41
C PHE A 9 9.16 24.91 -12.44
N GLY A 10 8.02 25.23 -11.83
CA GLY A 10 7.91 26.24 -10.78
C GLY A 10 8.47 25.79 -9.44
N GLN A 11 8.15 26.54 -8.37
CA GLN A 11 8.60 26.22 -7.03
C GLN A 11 7.96 24.94 -6.47
N LYS A 12 8.57 24.40 -5.41
CA LYS A 12 8.07 23.19 -4.76
C LYS A 12 6.69 23.46 -4.16
N ASN A 13 5.67 22.93 -4.80
CA ASN A 13 4.30 22.95 -4.30
C ASN A 13 4.14 21.87 -3.20
N ARG A 14 3.69 22.32 -2.02
CA ARG A 14 3.42 21.52 -0.81
C ARG A 14 1.93 21.26 -0.57
N SER A 15 1.01 21.93 -1.28
CA SER A 15 -0.43 21.67 -1.13
C SER A 15 -0.79 20.22 -1.47
N TRP A 16 -0.01 19.60 -2.37
CA TRP A 16 -0.10 18.17 -2.70
C TRP A 16 0.14 17.22 -1.53
N ASN A 17 0.68 17.70 -0.41
CA ASN A 17 0.91 16.91 0.80
C ASN A 17 -0.23 17.06 1.82
N ALA A 18 -1.33 17.75 1.50
CA ALA A 18 -2.46 17.92 2.40
C ALA A 18 -3.17 16.58 2.63
N THR A 19 -3.50 16.28 3.89
CA THR A 19 -4.19 15.03 4.26
C THR A 19 -5.56 14.92 3.60
N GLU A 20 -6.29 16.02 3.46
CA GLU A 20 -7.59 16.04 2.78
C GLU A 20 -7.47 15.57 1.32
N LEU A 21 -6.48 16.10 0.60
CA LEU A 21 -6.19 15.69 -0.77
C LEU A 21 -5.80 14.20 -0.85
N LEU A 22 -5.04 13.70 0.13
CA LEU A 22 -4.69 12.28 0.20
C LEU A 22 -5.94 11.40 0.36
N GLU A 23 -6.89 11.80 1.20
CA GLU A 23 -8.14 11.04 1.42
C GLU A 23 -9.03 11.04 0.18
N GLU A 24 -9.18 12.18 -0.50
CA GLU A 24 -9.88 12.26 -1.78
C GLU A 24 -9.24 11.35 -2.84
N GLN A 25 -7.92 11.38 -2.94
CA GLN A 25 -7.17 10.53 -3.86
C GLN A 25 -7.34 9.04 -3.55
N ARG A 26 -7.30 8.65 -2.27
CA ARG A 26 -7.54 7.27 -1.83
C ARG A 26 -8.93 6.79 -2.23
N GLN A 27 -9.95 7.61 -2.01
CA GLN A 27 -11.33 7.29 -2.39
C GLN A 27 -11.49 7.19 -3.92
N SER A 28 -10.97 8.15 -4.67
CA SER A 28 -11.03 8.11 -6.13
C SER A 28 -10.33 6.85 -6.67
N TRP A 29 -9.13 6.55 -6.17
CA TRP A 29 -8.37 5.38 -6.58
C TRP A 29 -9.10 4.07 -6.27
N GLU A 30 -9.65 3.91 -5.06
CA GLU A 30 -10.45 2.74 -4.67
C GLU A 30 -11.60 2.49 -5.66
N VAL A 31 -12.35 3.54 -6.01
CA VAL A 31 -13.47 3.45 -6.97
C VAL A 31 -12.97 2.98 -8.34
N HIS A 32 -11.91 3.59 -8.86
CA HIS A 32 -11.37 3.25 -10.18
C HIS A 32 -10.78 1.84 -10.22
N ALA A 33 -10.01 1.45 -9.20
CA ALA A 33 -9.40 0.13 -9.09
C ALA A 33 -10.46 -0.97 -8.97
N ASN A 34 -11.49 -0.77 -8.13
CA ASN A 34 -12.58 -1.71 -8.00
C ASN A 34 -13.41 -1.85 -9.28
N ARG A 35 -13.59 -0.76 -10.03
CA ARG A 35 -14.22 -0.83 -11.36
C ARG A 35 -13.39 -1.71 -12.31
N ALA A 36 -12.07 -1.52 -12.35
CA ALA A 36 -11.17 -2.32 -13.17
C ALA A 36 -11.17 -3.80 -12.77
N LEU A 37 -11.11 -4.11 -11.46
CA LEU A 37 -11.21 -5.49 -10.94
C LEU A 37 -12.51 -6.16 -11.39
N SER A 38 -13.64 -5.45 -11.29
CA SER A 38 -14.94 -5.96 -11.72
C SER A 38 -14.97 -6.26 -13.22
N GLN A 39 -14.39 -5.38 -14.05
CA GLN A 39 -14.31 -5.57 -15.50
C GLN A 39 -13.41 -6.75 -15.88
N ALA A 40 -12.38 -7.01 -15.09
CA ALA A 40 -11.51 -8.17 -15.23
C ALA A 40 -12.13 -9.48 -14.67
N GLY A 41 -13.34 -9.45 -14.12
CA GLY A 41 -13.98 -10.62 -13.51
C GLY A 41 -13.38 -11.04 -12.16
N VAL A 42 -12.56 -10.19 -11.54
CA VAL A 42 -11.98 -10.45 -10.22
C VAL A 42 -13.02 -10.14 -9.14
N ARG A 43 -13.30 -11.12 -8.27
CA ARG A 43 -14.28 -10.98 -7.19
C ARG A 43 -13.80 -10.10 -6.04
N SER A 44 -12.50 -10.09 -5.79
CA SER A 44 -11.89 -9.31 -4.71
C SER A 44 -12.12 -7.81 -4.91
N ARG A 45 -12.23 -7.08 -3.81
CA ARG A 45 -12.35 -5.63 -3.77
C ARG A 45 -11.28 -5.05 -2.88
N ILE A 46 -10.88 -3.83 -3.21
CA ILE A 46 -10.01 -3.01 -2.39
C ILE A 46 -10.91 -2.13 -1.51
N ASP A 47 -10.58 -2.04 -0.22
CA ASP A 47 -11.22 -1.11 0.71
C ASP A 47 -10.13 -0.19 1.29
N ARG A 48 -10.28 1.12 1.11
CA ARG A 48 -9.27 2.12 1.51
C ARG A 48 -9.23 2.34 3.02
N ARG A 49 -10.29 1.96 3.73
CA ARG A 49 -10.40 2.16 5.17
C ARG A 49 -9.37 1.28 5.86
N THR A 50 -8.97 1.66 7.06
CA THR A 50 -8.12 0.81 7.89
C THR A 50 -8.81 -0.53 8.18
N LEU A 51 -8.04 -1.58 8.48
CA LEU A 51 -8.60 -2.88 8.86
C LEU A 51 -9.54 -2.77 10.07
N GLU A 52 -9.20 -1.89 11.03
CA GLU A 52 -10.03 -1.58 12.19
C GLU A 52 -11.40 -1.00 11.79
N GLU A 53 -11.43 0.00 10.90
CA GLU A 53 -12.68 0.59 10.39
C GLU A 53 -13.51 -0.39 9.55
N GLN A 54 -12.88 -1.43 9.01
CA GLN A 54 -13.58 -2.55 8.34
C GLN A 54 -14.07 -3.61 9.33
N GLY A 55 -13.70 -3.53 10.61
CA GLY A 55 -13.99 -4.55 11.62
C GLY A 55 -13.15 -5.82 11.46
N ILE A 56 -12.03 -5.76 10.75
CA ILE A 56 -11.15 -6.89 10.48
C ILE A 56 -10.01 -6.90 11.52
N ASN A 57 -10.05 -7.89 12.41
CA ASN A 57 -8.96 -8.12 13.35
C ASN A 57 -7.88 -9.00 12.72
N ARG A 58 -6.96 -8.38 11.96
CA ARG A 58 -5.81 -9.04 11.36
C ARG A 58 -4.52 -8.34 11.78
N ILE A 59 -3.52 -9.14 12.15
CA ILE A 59 -2.19 -8.63 12.48
C ILE A 59 -1.57 -8.01 11.21
N PRO A 60 -1.05 -6.77 11.27
CA PRO A 60 -0.36 -6.16 10.14
C PRO A 60 0.82 -7.02 9.68
N GLN A 61 0.94 -7.21 8.38
CA GLN A 61 2.11 -7.87 7.81
C GLN A 61 3.34 -6.95 7.94
N ILE A 62 4.48 -7.52 8.32
CA ILE A 62 5.74 -6.78 8.34
C ILE A 62 6.44 -6.84 6.98
N HIS A 63 7.17 -5.79 6.64
CA HIS A 63 8.00 -5.78 5.45
C HIS A 63 9.17 -6.77 5.59
N LEU A 64 9.22 -7.73 4.68
CA LEU A 64 10.35 -8.63 4.47
C LEU A 64 11.28 -8.01 3.42
N GLY A 65 12.45 -7.54 3.85
CA GLY A 65 13.45 -7.01 2.92
C GLY A 65 13.94 -8.07 1.94
N ALA A 66 14.38 -7.66 0.74
CA ALA A 66 14.76 -8.58 -0.34
C ALA A 66 15.82 -9.61 0.08
N ASP A 67 16.84 -9.19 0.84
CA ASP A 67 17.90 -10.09 1.32
C ASP A 67 17.36 -11.11 2.31
N VAL A 68 16.43 -10.71 3.18
CA VAL A 68 15.79 -11.62 4.15
C VAL A 68 14.94 -12.66 3.42
N ALA A 69 14.15 -12.23 2.42
CA ALA A 69 13.39 -13.15 1.58
C ALA A 69 14.31 -14.16 0.86
N ALA A 70 15.40 -13.68 0.25
CA ALA A 70 16.36 -14.53 -0.44
C ALA A 70 17.09 -15.52 0.51
N MET A 71 17.33 -15.12 1.77
CA MET A 71 17.86 -16.02 2.80
C MET A 71 16.83 -17.09 3.17
N MET A 72 15.56 -16.73 3.33
CA MET A 72 14.48 -17.68 3.63
C MET A 72 14.29 -18.71 2.50
N ASP A 73 14.36 -18.29 1.24
CA ASP A 73 14.29 -19.21 0.09
C ASP A 73 15.44 -20.23 0.08
N LYS A 74 16.58 -19.88 0.67
CA LYS A 74 17.74 -20.77 0.88
C LYS A 74 17.67 -21.58 2.17
N GLY A 75 16.57 -21.48 2.93
CA GLY A 75 16.38 -22.15 4.22
C GLY A 75 17.11 -21.49 5.39
N ILE A 76 17.62 -20.28 5.24
CA ILE A 76 18.31 -19.52 6.30
C ILE A 76 17.30 -18.59 6.97
N LEU A 77 16.92 -18.92 8.21
CA LEU A 77 15.99 -18.13 9.01
C LEU A 77 16.74 -17.04 9.79
N THR A 78 16.41 -15.79 9.49
CA THR A 78 16.81 -14.64 10.31
C THR A 78 15.72 -14.32 11.34
N GLU A 79 16.04 -13.48 12.32
CA GLU A 79 15.05 -12.95 13.28
C GLU A 79 13.85 -12.32 12.55
N ARG A 80 14.11 -11.48 11.56
CA ARG A 80 13.06 -10.83 10.75
C ARG A 80 12.23 -11.83 9.95
N GLY A 81 12.85 -12.90 9.44
CA GLY A 81 12.14 -13.98 8.76
C GLY A 81 11.24 -14.77 9.71
N ASN A 82 11.71 -15.06 10.93
CA ASN A 82 10.90 -15.69 11.97
C ASN A 82 9.71 -14.80 12.38
N GLU A 83 9.92 -13.50 12.56
CA GLU A 83 8.87 -12.52 12.86
C GLU A 83 7.81 -12.46 11.73
N TYR A 84 8.25 -12.53 10.48
CA TYR A 84 7.34 -12.55 9.34
C TYR A 84 6.50 -13.84 9.29
N LEU A 85 7.12 -14.99 9.54
CA LEU A 85 6.43 -16.29 9.53
C LEU A 85 5.44 -16.42 10.69
N SER A 86 5.76 -15.90 11.88
CA SER A 86 4.81 -15.93 13.01
C SER A 86 3.52 -15.17 12.70
N ILE A 87 3.57 -14.14 11.85
CA ILE A 87 2.40 -13.37 11.41
C ILE A 87 1.67 -14.06 10.25
N CYS A 88 2.39 -14.66 9.30
CA CYS A 88 1.80 -15.21 8.09
C CYS A 88 1.25 -16.64 8.24
N VAL A 89 1.73 -17.40 9.22
CA VAL A 89 1.34 -18.81 9.45
C VAL A 89 0.33 -18.94 10.60
N SER A 90 0.06 -17.85 11.33
CA SER A 90 -1.05 -17.77 12.31
C SER A 90 -2.40 -17.57 11.64
#